data_AF-A0A6J6EW65-F1
#
_entry.id   AF-A0A6J6EW65-F1
#
_cell.length_a   1.000
_cell.length_b   1.000
_cell.length_c   1.000
_cell.angle_alpha   90.00
_cell.angle_beta   90.00
_cell.angle_gamma   90.00
#
_symmetry.space_group_name_H-M   'P 1'
#
loop_
_entity.id
_entity.type
_entity.pdbx_description
1 polymer ?
#
loop_
_entity_poly.entity_id
_entity_poly.type
_entity_poly.pdbx_seq_one_letter_code
_entity_poly.pdbx_strand_id
1 'polypeptide(L)'
;MDNRPLKFTEFLERCGQKVYLSATPGKYELEKTKNDVVEQVIRPTGLVDPKIVVKPIKGQIDDLINEIRLRADRNERVLVTTLTKKMSEELTDYMLGLGVKVRYLHSEVDTLRRVELLRELRTGEYDVLIGINLLREGLDLPEVSLVAILDADKEGFLRSTTSLIQTIGRAARNVSGEVHMYADNMTKSMTNAIDETNRRRAKQVAYNTEHGIDPTPLRKKIADITDLIAKEADDTDELAAKTKKIGFTSGVHSKNAQSLPRQELVALIESLTDQMRLAASELSFELAARLRDEIRELKRELKGMQEAGN
;
A
#
# COMPACT_ATOMS: atom_id res chain seq x y z
N MET A 1 15.31 -16.87 33.28
CA MET A 1 14.55 -15.80 32.61
C MET A 1 13.65 -16.46 31.59
N ASP A 2 12.33 -16.28 31.70
CA ASP A 2 11.40 -16.77 30.69
C ASP A 2 11.33 -15.77 29.54
N ASN A 3 11.90 -16.16 28.39
CA ASN A 3 11.81 -15.37 27.17
C ASN A 3 10.41 -15.53 26.55
N ARG A 4 9.47 -14.64 26.91
CA ARG A 4 8.11 -14.61 26.37
C ARG A 4 7.64 -13.17 26.06
N PRO A 5 6.65 -12.99 25.16
CA PRO A 5 5.98 -11.72 24.99
C PRO A 5 5.29 -11.23 26.28
N LEU A 6 5.11 -9.91 26.38
CA LEU A 6 4.30 -9.31 27.44
C LEU A 6 2.84 -9.70 27.30
N LYS A 7 2.19 -9.97 28.42
CA LYS A 7 0.72 -10.01 28.48
C LYS A 7 0.18 -8.60 28.28
N PHE A 8 -1.07 -8.49 27.81
CA PHE A 8 -1.68 -7.19 27.56
C PHE A 8 -1.70 -6.28 28.80
N THR A 9 -1.95 -6.84 29.99
CA THR A 9 -1.90 -6.08 31.25
C THR A 9 -0.50 -5.56 31.57
N GLU A 10 0.52 -6.40 31.39
CA GLU A 10 1.93 -6.03 31.60
C GLU A 10 2.38 -4.92 30.63
N PHE A 11 1.84 -4.93 29.40
CA PHE A 11 2.04 -3.84 28.44
C PHE A 11 1.40 -2.53 28.91
N LEU A 12 0.15 -2.58 29.39
CA LEU A 12 -0.58 -1.38 29.83
C LEU A 12 0.08 -0.67 31.02
N GLU A 13 0.65 -1.44 31.95
CA GLU A 13 1.38 -0.93 33.12
C GLU A 13 2.67 -0.21 32.74
N ARG A 14 3.33 -0.65 31.66
CA ARG A 14 4.61 -0.09 31.19
C ARG A 14 4.44 1.11 30.27
N CYS A 15 3.29 1.23 29.61
CA CYS A 15 2.97 2.35 28.77
C CYS A 15 2.33 3.47 29.60
N GLY A 16 2.90 4.67 29.56
CA GLY A 16 2.30 5.86 30.18
C GLY A 16 1.08 6.36 29.40
N GLN A 17 1.16 7.59 28.90
CA GLN A 17 0.14 8.16 28.02
C GLN A 17 0.06 7.38 26.70
N LYS A 18 -1.16 7.14 26.22
CA LYS A 18 -1.45 6.37 25.01
C LYS A 18 -2.34 7.22 24.11
N VAL A 19 -2.03 7.23 22.81
CA VAL A 19 -2.88 7.81 21.76
C VAL A 19 -3.24 6.70 20.81
N TYR A 20 -4.54 6.43 20.66
CA TYR A 20 -5.05 5.43 19.73
C TYR A 20 -5.44 6.11 18.42
N LEU A 21 -4.77 5.74 17.33
CA LEU A 21 -5.02 6.31 16.00
C LEU A 21 -5.73 5.28 15.13
N SER A 22 -7.01 5.51 14.83
CA SER A 22 -7.80 4.61 13.97
C SER A 22 -8.95 5.35 13.30
N ALA A 23 -9.25 4.99 12.05
CA ALA A 23 -10.46 5.44 11.35
C ALA A 23 -11.73 4.73 11.86
N THR A 24 -11.56 3.60 12.54
CA THR A 24 -12.60 2.73 13.10
C THR A 24 -12.12 2.21 14.46
N PRO A 25 -12.12 3.05 15.52
CA PRO A 25 -11.66 2.63 16.84
C PRO A 25 -12.47 1.44 17.35
N GLY A 26 -11.79 0.50 17.98
CA GLY A 26 -12.41 -0.68 18.58
C GLY A 26 -13.10 -0.36 19.90
N LYS A 27 -13.70 -1.39 20.51
CA LYS A 27 -14.43 -1.25 21.78
C LYS A 27 -13.52 -0.81 22.92
N TYR A 28 -12.31 -1.34 22.97
CA TYR A 28 -11.35 -1.06 24.05
C TYR A 28 -10.95 0.41 24.05
N GLU A 29 -10.63 0.95 22.88
CA GLU A 29 -10.21 2.34 22.71
C GLU A 29 -11.34 3.29 23.11
N LEU A 30 -12.55 3.04 22.61
CA LEU A 30 -13.74 3.85 22.93
C LEU A 30 -14.10 3.80 24.43
N GLU A 31 -13.96 2.65 25.07
CA GLU A 31 -14.18 2.50 26.51
C GLU A 31 -13.14 3.30 27.32
N LYS A 32 -11.85 3.21 26.94
CA LYS A 32 -10.77 3.93 27.62
C LYS A 32 -10.85 5.44 27.45
N THR A 33 -11.33 5.92 26.31
CA THR A 33 -11.54 7.36 26.08
C THR A 33 -12.92 7.84 26.53
N LYS A 34 -13.81 6.96 27.02
CA LYS A 34 -15.21 7.29 27.36
C LYS A 34 -15.95 7.98 26.21
N ASN A 35 -15.65 7.58 24.97
CA ASN A 35 -16.11 8.22 23.73
C ASN A 35 -15.65 9.68 23.51
N ASP A 36 -14.71 10.19 24.31
CA ASP A 36 -14.03 11.46 24.01
C ASP A 36 -13.00 11.21 22.90
N VAL A 37 -13.35 11.62 21.68
CA VAL A 37 -12.56 11.34 20.48
C VAL A 37 -12.27 12.63 19.73
N VAL A 38 -11.00 12.82 19.39
CA VAL A 38 -10.59 13.90 18.48
C VAL A 38 -10.76 13.39 17.05
N GLU A 39 -11.64 14.04 16.30
CA GLU A 39 -11.97 13.65 14.93
C GLU A 39 -11.14 14.47 13.92
N GLN A 40 -10.48 13.76 12.99
CA GLN A 40 -9.82 14.37 11.83
C GLN A 40 -10.36 13.76 10.53
N VAL A 41 -11.35 14.43 9.92
CA VAL A 41 -12.03 13.97 8.70
C VAL A 41 -11.66 14.76 7.45
N ILE A 42 -11.14 15.98 7.60
CA ILE A 42 -10.78 16.84 6.48
C ILE A 42 -9.44 16.36 5.91
N ARG A 43 -9.41 16.12 4.59
CA ARG A 43 -8.19 15.73 3.87
C ARG A 43 -7.50 16.98 3.33
N PRO A 44 -6.16 17.09 3.41
CA PRO A 44 -5.43 18.24 2.88
C PRO A 44 -5.66 18.50 1.38
N THR A 45 -5.97 17.45 0.60
CA THR A 45 -6.23 17.54 -0.85
C THR A 45 -7.67 17.91 -1.20
N GLY A 46 -8.54 18.11 -0.20
CA GLY A 46 -9.98 18.30 -0.41
C GLY A 46 -10.73 17.03 -0.83
N LEU A 47 -10.08 15.87 -0.92
CA LEU A 47 -10.76 14.61 -1.27
C LEU A 47 -11.86 14.27 -0.26
N VAL A 48 -13.02 13.86 -0.77
CA VAL A 48 -14.20 13.53 0.02
C VAL A 48 -14.42 12.02 0.09
N ASP A 49 -15.12 11.56 1.12
CA ASP A 49 -15.59 10.18 1.23
C ASP A 49 -16.48 9.85 0.03
N PRO A 50 -16.41 8.63 -0.53
CA PRO A 50 -17.06 8.28 -1.80
C PRO A 50 -18.59 8.26 -1.69
N LYS A 51 -19.27 8.33 -2.83
CA LYS A 51 -20.72 8.07 -2.87
C LYS A 51 -20.98 6.57 -2.70
N ILE A 52 -22.00 6.20 -1.95
CA ILE A 52 -22.43 4.81 -1.78
C ILE A 52 -23.76 4.60 -2.48
N VAL A 53 -23.83 3.55 -3.32
CA VAL A 53 -25.05 3.11 -4.01
C VAL A 53 -25.34 1.67 -3.60
N VAL A 54 -26.57 1.41 -3.14
CA VAL A 54 -27.03 0.05 -2.85
C VAL A 54 -27.82 -0.48 -4.04
N LYS A 55 -27.42 -1.64 -4.55
CA LYS A 55 -28.01 -2.29 -5.73
C LYS A 55 -28.51 -3.70 -5.35
N PRO A 56 -29.57 -4.22 -6.00
CA PRO A 56 -30.08 -5.56 -5.72
C PRO A 56 -29.09 -6.66 -6.15
N ILE A 57 -29.17 -7.84 -5.53
CA ILE A 57 -28.31 -8.99 -5.87
C ILE A 57 -28.69 -9.56 -7.24
N LYS A 58 -29.98 -9.48 -7.61
CA LYS A 58 -30.46 -9.96 -8.90
C LYS A 58 -29.82 -9.17 -10.05
N GLY A 59 -29.07 -9.87 -10.91
CA GLY A 59 -28.35 -9.26 -12.03
C GLY A 59 -27.05 -8.54 -11.65
N GLN A 60 -26.56 -8.72 -10.41
CA GLN A 60 -25.38 -8.02 -9.91
C GLN A 60 -24.12 -8.19 -10.77
N ILE A 61 -23.93 -9.36 -11.39
CA ILE A 61 -22.72 -9.64 -12.19
C ILE A 61 -22.76 -8.85 -13.50
N ASP A 62 -23.91 -8.80 -14.17
CA ASP A 62 -24.08 -8.05 -15.41
C ASP A 62 -23.94 -6.54 -15.19
N ASP A 63 -24.56 -6.02 -14.12
CA ASP A 63 -24.39 -4.62 -13.70
C ASP A 63 -22.94 -4.30 -13.36
N LEU A 64 -22.26 -5.16 -12.59
CA LEU A 64 -20.85 -5.00 -12.25
C LEU A 64 -19.95 -4.96 -13.49
N ILE A 65 -20.18 -5.83 -14.47
CA ILE A 65 -19.38 -5.85 -15.71
C ILE A 65 -19.58 -4.56 -16.50
N ASN A 66 -20.82 -4.05 -16.57
CA ASN A 66 -21.10 -2.78 -17.23
C ASN A 66 -20.38 -1.62 -16.53
N GLU A 67 -20.43 -1.57 -15.21
CA GLU A 67 -19.72 -0.55 -14.42
C GLU A 67 -18.20 -0.65 -14.62
N ILE A 68 -17.64 -1.85 -14.62
CA ILE A 68 -16.22 -2.10 -14.90
C ILE A 68 -15.83 -1.55 -16.27
N ARG A 69 -16.60 -1.85 -17.31
CA ARG A 69 -16.31 -1.36 -18.68
C ARG A 69 -16.34 0.17 -18.74
N LEU A 70 -17.34 0.80 -18.12
CA LEU A 70 -17.42 2.26 -18.03
C LEU A 70 -16.20 2.88 -17.34
N ARG A 71 -15.58 2.18 -16.38
CA ARG A 71 -14.38 2.68 -15.67
C ARG A 71 -13.11 2.41 -16.46
N ALA A 72 -13.01 1.26 -17.11
CA ALA A 72 -11.93 0.93 -18.02
C ALA A 72 -11.83 1.95 -19.17
N ASP A 73 -12.96 2.36 -19.76
CA ASP A 73 -13.03 3.39 -20.80
C ASP A 73 -12.49 4.76 -20.34
N ARG A 74 -12.52 5.02 -19.03
CA ARG A 74 -11.99 6.24 -18.39
C ARG A 74 -10.56 6.06 -17.87
N ASN A 75 -9.94 4.91 -18.12
CA ASN A 75 -8.65 4.50 -17.54
C ASN A 75 -8.64 4.56 -16.01
N GLU A 76 -9.77 4.19 -15.39
CA GLU A 76 -9.93 4.04 -13.95
C GLU A 76 -9.91 2.56 -13.56
N ARG A 77 -9.73 2.27 -12.27
CA ARG A 77 -9.62 0.90 -11.74
C ARG A 77 -10.77 0.54 -10.81
N VAL A 78 -11.05 -0.76 -10.73
CA VAL A 78 -12.14 -1.32 -9.91
C VAL A 78 -11.59 -2.34 -8.92
N LEU A 79 -12.02 -2.22 -7.67
CA LEU A 79 -11.82 -3.25 -6.66
C LEU A 79 -13.14 -3.97 -6.41
N VAL A 80 -13.11 -5.30 -6.37
CA VAL A 80 -14.30 -6.12 -6.08
C VAL A 80 -14.04 -6.99 -4.87
N THR A 81 -14.86 -6.83 -3.84
CA THR A 81 -14.80 -7.68 -2.65
C THR A 81 -15.90 -8.74 -2.66
N THR A 82 -15.51 -10.00 -2.53
CA THR A 82 -16.41 -11.16 -2.40
C THR A 82 -16.37 -11.70 -0.97
N LEU A 83 -17.08 -12.80 -0.70
CA LEU A 83 -17.05 -13.48 0.60
C LEU A 83 -16.21 -14.77 0.61
N THR A 84 -16.17 -15.49 -0.50
CA THR A 84 -15.53 -16.81 -0.56
C THR A 84 -14.49 -16.88 -1.67
N LYS A 85 -13.48 -17.73 -1.47
CA LYS A 85 -12.43 -18.02 -2.46
C LYS A 85 -13.04 -18.53 -3.76
N LYS A 86 -13.97 -19.49 -3.64
CA LYS A 86 -14.68 -20.07 -4.79
C LYS A 86 -15.39 -18.99 -5.62
N MET A 87 -16.13 -18.09 -4.96
CA MET A 87 -16.80 -16.99 -5.67
C MET A 87 -15.81 -16.05 -6.35
N SER A 88 -14.67 -15.75 -5.72
CA SER A 88 -13.62 -14.94 -6.37
C SER A 88 -13.06 -15.61 -7.62
N GLU A 89 -12.77 -16.91 -7.54
CA GLU A 89 -12.23 -17.70 -8.65
C GLU A 89 -13.23 -17.77 -9.81
N GLU A 90 -14.47 -18.20 -9.52
CA GLU A 90 -15.55 -18.30 -10.51
C GLU A 90 -15.84 -16.95 -11.18
N LEU A 91 -15.87 -15.86 -10.40
CA LEU A 91 -16.08 -14.51 -10.94
C LEU A 91 -14.92 -14.06 -11.84
N THR A 92 -13.69 -14.38 -11.45
CA THR A 92 -12.50 -14.05 -12.23
C THR A 92 -12.53 -14.79 -13.57
N ASP A 93 -12.78 -16.10 -13.55
CA ASP A 93 -12.84 -16.93 -14.76
C ASP A 93 -13.97 -16.47 -15.69
N TYR A 94 -15.14 -16.16 -15.12
CA TYR A 94 -16.27 -15.62 -15.88
C TYR A 94 -15.92 -14.29 -16.57
N MET A 95 -15.31 -13.35 -15.84
CA MET A 95 -14.90 -12.05 -16.38
C MET A 95 -13.80 -12.18 -17.44
N LEU A 96 -12.84 -13.10 -17.26
CA LEU A 96 -11.82 -13.42 -18.27
C LEU A 96 -12.46 -13.95 -19.56
N GLY A 97 -13.46 -14.85 -19.44
CA GLY A 97 -14.21 -15.37 -20.59
C GLY A 97 -14.95 -14.30 -21.39
N LEU A 98 -15.29 -13.17 -20.75
CA LEU A 98 -15.93 -12.00 -21.37
C LEU A 98 -14.92 -10.93 -21.84
N GLY A 99 -13.62 -11.21 -21.76
CA GLY A 99 -12.56 -10.31 -22.22
C GLY A 99 -12.23 -9.17 -21.25
N VAL A 100 -12.71 -9.21 -20.01
CA VAL A 100 -12.36 -8.20 -18.99
C VAL A 100 -10.94 -8.48 -18.48
N LYS A 101 -10.10 -7.43 -18.40
CA LYS A 101 -8.77 -7.53 -17.81
C LYS A 101 -8.88 -7.56 -16.30
N VAL A 102 -8.85 -8.77 -15.73
CA VAL A 102 -9.06 -9.00 -14.29
C VAL A 102 -7.95 -9.87 -13.69
N ARG A 103 -7.68 -9.64 -12.40
CA ARG A 103 -6.86 -10.51 -11.56
C ARG A 103 -7.53 -10.80 -10.22
N TYR A 104 -7.24 -11.98 -9.68
CA TYR A 104 -7.65 -12.40 -8.33
C TYR A 104 -6.48 -12.24 -7.35
N LEU A 105 -6.75 -11.60 -6.21
CA LEU A 105 -5.84 -11.51 -5.08
C LEU A 105 -6.23 -12.52 -3.99
N HIS A 106 -5.52 -13.65 -3.96
CA HIS A 106 -5.75 -14.70 -2.98
C HIS A 106 -5.12 -14.35 -1.62
N SER A 107 -5.76 -14.79 -0.53
CA SER A 107 -5.31 -14.57 0.86
C SER A 107 -3.96 -15.20 1.24
N GLU A 108 -3.46 -16.15 0.45
CA GLU A 108 -2.20 -16.90 0.68
C GLU A 108 -1.09 -16.41 -0.26
N VAL A 109 -1.37 -15.36 -1.04
CA VAL A 109 -0.37 -14.72 -1.89
C VAL A 109 0.67 -14.09 -0.98
N ASP A 110 1.93 -14.45 -1.22
CA ASP A 110 3.05 -13.86 -0.53
C ASP A 110 3.05 -12.32 -0.69
N THR A 111 3.59 -11.63 0.33
CA THR A 111 3.63 -10.16 0.42
C THR A 111 4.20 -9.55 -0.86
N LEU A 112 5.18 -10.21 -1.46
CA LEU A 112 5.83 -9.84 -2.71
C LEU A 112 4.88 -9.83 -3.91
N ARG A 113 4.23 -10.95 -4.17
CA ARG A 113 3.31 -11.11 -5.30
C ARG A 113 2.09 -10.18 -5.17
N ARG A 114 1.66 -9.88 -3.95
CA ARG A 114 0.61 -8.89 -3.68
C ARG A 114 1.02 -7.48 -4.13
N VAL A 115 2.27 -7.07 -3.89
CA VAL A 115 2.77 -5.76 -4.35
C VAL A 115 2.83 -5.70 -5.88
N GLU A 116 3.27 -6.77 -6.54
CA GLU A 116 3.30 -6.83 -8.01
C GLU A 116 1.92 -6.64 -8.62
N LEU A 117 0.92 -7.41 -8.16
CA LEU A 117 -0.46 -7.30 -8.62
C LEU A 117 -0.95 -5.84 -8.48
N LEU A 118 -0.69 -5.22 -7.34
CA LEU A 118 -1.14 -3.85 -7.14
C LEU A 118 -0.40 -2.84 -8.02
N ARG A 119 0.87 -3.08 -8.35
CA ARG A 119 1.59 -2.28 -9.36
C ARG A 119 0.97 -2.46 -10.75
N GLU A 120 0.74 -3.69 -11.17
CA GLU A 120 0.10 -4.04 -12.45
C GLU A 120 -1.29 -3.39 -12.59
N LEU A 121 -2.07 -3.33 -11.50
CA LEU A 121 -3.34 -2.61 -11.46
C LEU A 121 -3.14 -1.10 -11.70
N ARG A 122 -2.13 -0.49 -11.06
CA ARG A 122 -1.84 0.95 -11.23
C ARG A 122 -1.34 1.27 -12.63
N THR A 123 -0.48 0.44 -13.21
CA THR A 123 0.05 0.63 -14.57
C THR A 123 -0.99 0.34 -15.65
N GLY A 124 -2.09 -0.35 -15.31
CA GLY A 124 -3.18 -0.64 -16.24
C GLY A 124 -2.98 -1.91 -17.06
N GLU A 125 -2.14 -2.83 -16.60
CA GLU A 125 -2.07 -4.19 -17.15
C GLU A 125 -3.43 -4.90 -17.03
N TYR A 126 -4.17 -4.56 -15.98
CA TYR A 126 -5.55 -4.95 -15.80
C TYR A 126 -6.36 -3.86 -15.09
N ASP A 127 -7.68 -3.92 -15.24
CA ASP A 127 -8.61 -2.89 -14.79
C ASP A 127 -9.29 -3.25 -13.47
N VAL A 128 -9.36 -4.56 -13.15
CA VAL A 128 -10.15 -5.09 -12.04
C VAL A 128 -9.32 -5.99 -11.13
N LEU A 129 -9.39 -5.77 -9.82
CA LEU A 129 -8.84 -6.66 -8.81
C LEU A 129 -9.96 -7.23 -7.93
N ILE A 130 -10.14 -8.55 -7.99
CA ILE A 130 -11.09 -9.28 -7.16
C ILE A 130 -10.37 -9.84 -5.94
N GLY A 131 -11.00 -9.83 -4.77
CA GLY A 131 -10.50 -10.56 -3.60
C GLY A 131 -11.46 -10.56 -2.43
N ILE A 132 -11.15 -11.33 -1.38
CA ILE A 132 -12.03 -11.46 -0.22
C ILE A 132 -11.75 -10.33 0.77
N ASN A 133 -10.49 -10.27 1.21
CA ASN A 133 -9.97 -9.17 1.99
C ASN A 133 -8.86 -8.51 1.18
N LEU A 134 -9.26 -7.55 0.36
CA LEU A 134 -8.33 -6.81 -0.49
C LEU A 134 -7.36 -5.96 0.34
N LEU A 135 -7.45 -5.94 1.68
CA LEU A 135 -6.86 -4.91 2.53
C LEU A 135 -6.11 -5.47 3.76
N ARG A 136 -4.79 -5.42 3.68
CA ARG A 136 -3.91 -5.11 4.82
C ARG A 136 -3.35 -3.69 4.60
N GLU A 137 -2.75 -3.11 5.63
CA GLU A 137 -2.19 -1.76 5.63
C GLU A 137 -1.27 -1.50 4.41
N GLY A 138 -1.18 -0.24 3.93
CA GLY A 138 -0.07 0.19 3.07
C GLY A 138 -0.33 0.51 1.59
N LEU A 139 -1.55 0.41 1.06
CA LEU A 139 -1.76 0.55 -0.40
C LEU A 139 -2.76 1.67 -0.74
N ASP A 140 -2.21 2.73 -1.34
CA ASP A 140 -2.84 3.98 -1.75
C ASP A 140 -3.01 3.97 -3.27
N LEU A 141 -4.24 3.76 -3.76
CA LEU A 141 -4.57 3.58 -5.17
C LEU A 141 -5.47 4.73 -5.66
N PRO A 142 -4.91 5.89 -6.03
CA PRO A 142 -5.70 7.01 -6.55
C PRO A 142 -6.42 6.69 -7.87
N GLU A 143 -5.98 5.66 -8.59
CA GLU A 143 -6.56 5.20 -9.85
C GLU A 143 -7.88 4.45 -9.65
N VAL A 144 -8.18 3.98 -8.43
CA VAL A 144 -9.43 3.26 -8.12
C VAL A 144 -10.59 4.24 -7.97
N SER A 145 -11.55 4.19 -8.89
CA SER A 145 -12.77 5.01 -8.83
C SER A 145 -14.00 4.25 -8.36
N LEU A 146 -13.98 2.91 -8.41
CA LEU A 146 -15.10 2.07 -7.99
C LEU A 146 -14.64 0.95 -7.04
N VAL A 147 -15.37 0.81 -5.93
CA VAL A 147 -15.27 -0.36 -5.05
C VAL A 147 -16.61 -1.07 -5.04
N ALA A 148 -16.66 -2.30 -5.54
CA ALA A 148 -17.83 -3.16 -5.49
C ALA A 148 -17.75 -4.11 -4.28
N ILE A 149 -18.84 -4.21 -3.52
CA ILE A 149 -18.98 -5.12 -2.39
C ILE A 149 -20.12 -6.07 -2.71
N LEU A 150 -19.77 -7.29 -3.14
CA LEU A 150 -20.75 -8.34 -3.37
C LEU A 150 -21.21 -8.93 -2.04
N ASP A 151 -22.48 -9.33 -1.98
CA ASP A 151 -23.10 -9.90 -0.79
C ASP A 151 -22.91 -8.99 0.44
N ALA A 152 -23.17 -7.69 0.28
CA ALA A 152 -22.95 -6.69 1.32
C ALA A 152 -23.87 -6.89 2.55
N ASP A 153 -24.99 -7.59 2.36
CA ASP A 153 -25.97 -7.90 3.40
C ASP A 153 -25.69 -9.19 4.19
N LYS A 154 -24.63 -9.94 3.85
CA LYS A 154 -24.26 -11.14 4.59
C LYS A 154 -23.42 -10.76 5.80
N GLU A 155 -24.00 -10.93 6.98
CA GLU A 155 -23.32 -10.62 8.23
C GLU A 155 -22.11 -11.54 8.47
N GLY A 156 -21.10 -11.00 9.13
CA GLY A 156 -19.85 -11.69 9.41
C GLY A 156 -18.70 -10.69 9.56
N PHE A 157 -17.50 -11.20 9.81
CA PHE A 157 -16.32 -10.36 10.02
C PHE A 157 -16.10 -9.37 8.86
N LEU A 158 -16.14 -9.86 7.62
CA LEU A 158 -15.86 -9.09 6.39
C LEU A 158 -16.94 -8.06 6.02
N ARG A 159 -18.10 -8.09 6.67
CA ARG A 159 -19.23 -7.18 6.44
C ARG A 159 -19.71 -6.51 7.73
N SER A 160 -18.85 -6.51 8.75
CA SER A 160 -19.04 -5.70 9.95
C SER A 160 -18.96 -4.21 9.60
N THR A 161 -19.56 -3.34 10.44
CA THR A 161 -19.48 -1.88 10.24
C THR A 161 -18.04 -1.42 10.02
N THR A 162 -17.08 -1.93 10.80
CA THR A 162 -15.66 -1.55 10.68
C THR A 162 -15.06 -1.99 9.36
N SER A 163 -15.30 -3.23 8.93
CA SER A 163 -14.80 -3.74 7.64
C SER A 163 -15.42 -3.01 6.44
N LEU A 164 -16.71 -2.68 6.50
CA LEU A 164 -17.39 -1.90 5.46
C LEU A 164 -16.78 -0.50 5.34
N ILE A 165 -16.61 0.22 6.46
CA ILE A 165 -15.98 1.56 6.45
C ILE A 165 -14.55 1.50 5.87
N GLN A 166 -13.77 0.49 6.24
CA GLN A 166 -12.40 0.32 5.71
C GLN A 166 -12.39 0.01 4.20
N THR A 167 -13.37 -0.75 3.73
CA THR A 167 -13.53 -1.09 2.30
C THR A 167 -13.97 0.12 1.49
N ILE A 168 -14.96 0.87 2.01
CA ILE A 168 -15.43 2.15 1.44
C ILE A 168 -14.27 3.15 1.32
N GLY A 169 -13.43 3.24 2.35
CA GLY A 169 -12.27 4.15 2.38
C GLY A 169 -11.28 3.97 1.23
N ARG A 170 -11.34 2.86 0.47
CA ARG A 170 -10.48 2.62 -0.70
C ARG A 170 -10.86 3.43 -1.92
N ALA A 171 -12.14 3.77 -2.06
CA ALA A 171 -12.58 4.69 -3.12
C ALA A 171 -12.32 6.17 -2.75
N ALA A 172 -12.00 6.49 -1.49
CA ALA A 172 -11.83 7.87 -1.01
C ALA A 172 -10.54 8.56 -1.49
N ARG A 173 -9.71 7.89 -2.30
CA ARG A 173 -8.47 8.42 -2.88
C ARG A 173 -8.68 9.03 -4.27
N ASN A 174 -9.85 8.84 -4.86
CA ASN A 174 -10.22 9.34 -6.17
C ASN A 174 -11.37 10.36 -6.04
N VAL A 175 -11.33 11.43 -6.84
CA VAL A 175 -12.35 12.49 -6.84
C VAL A 175 -13.72 11.95 -7.25
N SER A 176 -13.73 11.00 -8.18
CA SER A 176 -14.91 10.31 -8.69
C SER A 176 -15.22 9.02 -7.92
N GLY A 177 -14.63 8.84 -6.73
CA GLY A 177 -14.77 7.63 -5.93
C GLY A 177 -16.22 7.28 -5.61
N GLU A 178 -16.58 6.04 -5.93
CA GLU A 178 -17.90 5.46 -5.74
C GLU A 178 -17.80 4.04 -5.15
N VAL A 179 -18.81 3.65 -4.38
CA VAL A 179 -18.92 2.32 -3.78
C VAL A 179 -20.28 1.73 -4.13
N HIS A 180 -20.29 0.54 -4.72
CA HIS A 180 -21.51 -0.21 -4.99
C HIS A 180 -21.64 -1.38 -4.03
N MET A 181 -22.69 -1.38 -3.22
CA MET A 181 -23.03 -2.46 -2.30
C MET A 181 -24.16 -3.29 -2.91
N TYR A 182 -23.89 -4.55 -3.27
CA TYR A 182 -24.92 -5.45 -3.78
C TYR A 182 -25.55 -6.21 -2.61
N ALA A 183 -26.83 -5.96 -2.38
CA ALA A 183 -27.56 -6.41 -1.21
C ALA A 183 -29.07 -6.37 -1.48
N ASP A 184 -29.81 -7.34 -0.95
CA ASP A 184 -31.28 -7.32 -0.98
C ASP A 184 -31.86 -6.74 0.31
N ASN A 185 -31.10 -6.77 1.42
CA ASN A 185 -31.53 -6.28 2.72
C ASN A 185 -30.56 -5.23 3.27
N MET A 186 -31.12 -4.17 3.85
CA MET A 186 -30.31 -3.17 4.57
C MET A 186 -30.00 -3.67 5.99
N THR A 187 -28.78 -4.16 6.21
CA THR A 187 -28.34 -4.60 7.55
C THR A 187 -28.00 -3.42 8.46
N LYS A 188 -27.93 -3.66 9.77
CA LYS A 188 -27.46 -2.66 10.75
C LYS A 188 -26.01 -2.25 10.47
N SER A 189 -25.17 -3.21 10.07
CA SER A 189 -23.76 -2.95 9.75
C SER A 189 -23.63 -2.00 8.55
N MET A 190 -24.42 -2.24 7.50
CA MET A 190 -24.48 -1.38 6.31
C MET A 190 -25.00 0.01 6.65
N THR A 191 -26.12 0.09 7.37
CA THR A 191 -26.74 1.37 7.78
C THR A 191 -25.72 2.25 8.49
N ASN A 192 -25.07 1.71 9.53
CA ASN A 192 -24.07 2.44 10.29
C ASN A 192 -22.87 2.89 9.43
N ALA A 193 -22.41 2.04 8.50
CA ALA A 193 -21.29 2.38 7.63
C ALA A 193 -21.67 3.47 6.61
N ILE A 194 -22.87 3.39 6.05
CA ILE A 194 -23.42 4.38 5.10
C ILE A 194 -23.61 5.72 5.80
N ASP A 195 -24.24 5.73 6.98
CA ASP A 195 -24.51 6.95 7.75
C ASP A 195 -23.21 7.65 8.14
N GLU A 196 -22.22 6.89 8.62
CA GLU A 196 -20.90 7.44 8.98
C GLU A 196 -20.17 8.02 7.76
N THR A 197 -20.21 7.33 6.62
CA THR A 197 -19.59 7.82 5.38
C THR A 197 -20.28 9.10 4.89
N ASN A 198 -21.61 9.14 4.91
CA ASN A 198 -22.39 10.31 4.52
C ASN A 198 -22.16 11.50 5.46
N ARG A 199 -22.07 11.26 6.77
CA ARG A 199 -21.73 12.28 7.77
C ARG A 199 -20.36 12.90 7.49
N ARG A 200 -19.33 12.07 7.25
CA ARG A 200 -17.98 12.53 6.90
C ARG A 200 -17.97 13.31 5.60
N ARG A 201 -18.60 12.78 4.54
CA ARG A 201 -18.73 13.41 3.24
C ARG A 201 -19.37 14.79 3.33
N ALA A 202 -20.48 14.92 4.07
CA ALA A 202 -21.18 16.20 4.25
C ALA A 202 -20.29 17.26 4.91
N LYS A 203 -19.56 16.90 5.98
CA LYS A 203 -18.60 17.79 6.64
C LYS A 203 -17.47 18.22 5.70
N GLN A 204 -16.92 17.29 4.92
CA GLN A 204 -15.84 17.59 3.98
C GLN A 204 -16.29 18.51 2.84
N VAL A 205 -17.48 18.26 2.26
CA VAL A 205 -18.06 19.11 1.22
C VAL A 205 -18.34 20.52 1.74
N ALA A 206 -18.92 20.64 2.94
CA ALA A 206 -19.16 21.94 3.57
C ALA A 206 -17.86 22.72 3.78
N TYR A 207 -16.84 22.06 4.37
CA TYR A 207 -15.52 22.67 4.57
C TYR A 207 -14.89 23.12 3.25
N ASN A 208 -14.89 22.26 2.23
CA ASN A 208 -14.35 22.59 0.91
C ASN A 208 -15.06 23.78 0.27
N THR A 209 -16.39 23.84 0.38
CA THR A 209 -17.21 24.93 -0.18
C THR A 209 -16.91 26.25 0.54
N GLU A 210 -16.82 26.23 1.87
CA GLU A 210 -16.51 27.40 2.69
C GLU A 210 -15.10 27.95 2.41
N HIS A 211 -14.14 27.07 2.13
CA HIS A 211 -12.73 27.44 1.94
C HIS A 211 -12.31 27.53 0.47
N GLY A 212 -13.23 27.33 -0.48
CA GLY A 212 -12.93 27.36 -1.92
C GLY A 212 -11.95 26.27 -2.38
N ILE A 213 -11.95 25.10 -1.75
CA ILE A 213 -11.04 23.99 -2.05
C ILE A 213 -11.67 23.08 -3.10
N ASP A 214 -11.03 22.94 -4.26
CA ASP A 214 -11.41 21.96 -5.28
C ASP A 214 -10.72 20.61 -5.01
N PRO A 215 -11.47 19.49 -4.88
CA PRO A 215 -10.88 18.19 -4.64
C PRO A 215 -9.92 17.77 -5.77
N THR A 216 -8.65 17.56 -5.43
CA THR A 216 -7.65 17.09 -6.41
C THR A 216 -7.17 15.67 -6.08
N PRO A 217 -7.03 14.79 -7.09
CA PRO A 217 -6.43 13.48 -6.87
C PRO A 217 -4.97 13.65 -6.46
N LEU A 218 -4.56 12.93 -5.42
CA LEU A 218 -3.14 12.89 -5.05
C LEU A 218 -2.39 12.07 -6.10
N ARG A 219 -1.78 12.74 -7.09
CA ARG A 219 -0.87 12.10 -8.04
C ARG A 219 0.46 11.77 -7.36
N LYS A 220 0.48 10.71 -6.55
CA LYS A 220 1.76 10.09 -6.18
C LYS A 220 2.31 9.41 -7.43
N LYS A 221 3.46 9.89 -7.92
CA LYS A 221 4.28 9.10 -8.85
C LYS A 221 4.37 7.69 -8.28
N ILE A 222 4.24 6.67 -9.13
CA ILE A 222 4.64 5.31 -8.76
C ILE A 222 6.07 5.51 -8.26
N ALA A 223 6.28 5.45 -6.94
CA ALA A 223 7.60 5.60 -6.38
C ALA A 223 8.27 4.28 -6.74
N ASP A 224 8.95 4.27 -7.88
CA ASP A 224 9.84 3.20 -8.28
C ASP A 224 10.98 3.21 -7.27
N ILE A 225 10.75 2.53 -6.13
CA ILE A 225 11.82 2.09 -5.24
C ILE A 225 12.87 1.35 -6.07
N THR A 226 12.43 0.64 -7.10
CA THR A 226 13.20 0.12 -8.24
C THR A 226 14.12 1.16 -8.90
N ASP A 227 13.68 2.37 -9.19
CA ASP A 227 14.52 3.42 -9.78
C ASP A 227 15.59 3.92 -8.79
N LEU A 228 15.22 4.05 -7.51
CA LEU A 228 16.16 4.43 -6.45
C LEU A 228 17.20 3.34 -6.17
N ILE A 229 16.80 2.08 -6.25
CA ILE A 229 17.68 0.91 -6.11
C ILE A 229 18.58 0.78 -7.35
N ALA A 230 18.02 0.96 -8.55
CA ALA A 230 18.78 0.92 -9.81
C ALA A 230 19.87 1.99 -9.81
N LYS A 231 19.51 3.23 -9.43
CA LYS A 231 20.48 4.32 -9.32
C LYS A 231 21.59 4.05 -8.30
N GLU A 232 21.25 3.49 -7.13
CA GLU A 232 22.27 3.16 -6.12
C GLU A 232 23.20 2.04 -6.59
N ALA A 233 22.67 1.08 -7.34
CA ALA A 233 23.43 -0.01 -7.92
C ALA A 233 24.38 0.48 -9.03
N ASP A 234 23.92 1.37 -9.90
CA ASP A 234 24.75 2.00 -10.93
C ASP A 234 25.89 2.82 -10.31
N ASP A 235 25.60 3.59 -9.24
CA ASP A 235 26.61 4.33 -8.49
C ASP A 235 27.66 3.41 -7.84
N THR A 236 27.28 2.19 -7.43
CA THR A 236 28.24 1.19 -6.92
C THR A 236 29.12 0.64 -8.04
N ASP A 237 28.55 0.30 -9.19
CA ASP A 237 29.31 -0.25 -10.31
C ASP A 237 30.35 0.76 -10.85
N GLU A 238 30.00 2.05 -10.89
CA GLU A 238 30.96 3.12 -11.23
C GLU A 238 32.11 3.24 -10.23
N LEU A 239 31.82 3.09 -8.94
CA LEU A 239 32.81 3.15 -7.85
C LEU A 239 33.81 1.98 -7.93
N ALA A 240 33.28 0.77 -8.18
CA ALA A 240 34.07 -0.44 -8.40
C ALA A 240 34.99 -0.31 -9.62
N ALA A 241 34.47 0.23 -10.73
CA ALA A 241 35.24 0.45 -11.96
C ALA A 241 36.39 1.47 -11.77
N LYS A 242 36.17 2.54 -11.00
CA LYS A 242 37.21 3.54 -10.66
C LYS A 242 38.32 2.91 -9.82
N THR A 243 37.97 2.06 -8.86
CA THR A 243 38.93 1.36 -7.98
C THR A 243 39.80 0.35 -8.75
N LYS A 244 39.21 -0.40 -9.70
CA LYS A 244 39.95 -1.35 -10.55
C LYS A 244 40.94 -0.69 -11.50
N LYS A 245 40.66 0.53 -11.99
CA LYS A 245 41.59 1.29 -12.85
C LYS A 245 42.83 1.80 -12.11
N ILE A 246 42.69 2.16 -10.83
CA ILE A 246 43.82 2.60 -9.98
C ILE A 246 44.83 1.46 -9.73
N GLY A 247 44.36 0.20 -9.75
CA GLY A 247 45.22 -0.98 -9.58
C GLY A 247 46.09 -1.35 -10.79
N PHE A 248 45.81 -0.84 -11.99
CA PHE A 248 46.54 -1.19 -13.22
C PHE A 248 47.58 -0.16 -13.67
N THR A 249 47.57 1.06 -13.12
CA THR A 249 48.49 2.14 -13.54
C THR A 249 49.70 2.35 -12.63
N SER A 250 49.72 1.75 -11.43
CA SER A 250 50.86 1.85 -10.52
C SER A 250 51.67 0.57 -10.53
N GLY A 251 52.64 0.51 -11.45
CA GLY A 251 53.71 -0.45 -11.39
C GLY A 251 54.52 -0.28 -10.10
N VAL A 252 54.79 -1.40 -9.43
CA VAL A 252 55.93 -1.63 -8.54
C VAL A 252 55.92 -0.86 -7.19
N HIS A 253 55.71 -1.62 -6.11
CA HIS A 253 55.98 -1.32 -4.69
C HIS A 253 55.22 -0.18 -3.99
N SER A 254 54.10 -0.50 -3.35
CA SER A 254 53.93 -0.28 -1.90
C SER A 254 52.72 -1.04 -1.35
N LYS A 255 52.93 -2.07 -0.52
CA LYS A 255 51.89 -2.60 0.36
C LYS A 255 51.71 -1.62 1.51
N ASN A 256 51.03 -0.50 1.27
CA ASN A 256 50.60 0.37 2.35
C ASN A 256 49.43 -0.32 3.06
N ALA A 257 49.55 -0.58 4.36
CA ALA A 257 48.48 -1.15 5.18
C ALA A 257 47.18 -0.31 5.17
N GLN A 258 47.22 0.92 4.64
CA GLN A 258 46.04 1.77 4.42
C GLN A 258 45.24 1.45 3.13
N SER A 259 45.81 0.72 2.16
CA SER A 259 45.08 0.33 0.94
C SER A 259 44.26 -0.95 1.10
N LEU A 260 44.64 -1.84 2.04
CA LEU A 260 43.87 -3.05 2.37
C LEU A 260 42.47 -2.73 2.93
N PRO A 261 42.32 -1.87 3.96
CA PRO A 261 41.02 -1.50 4.53
C PRO A 261 40.08 -0.88 3.49
N ARG A 262 40.63 -0.12 2.52
CA ARG A 262 39.86 0.47 1.42
C ARG A 262 39.35 -0.58 0.44
N GLN A 263 40.19 -1.55 0.09
CA GLN A 263 39.81 -2.64 -0.82
C GLN A 263 38.75 -3.55 -0.18
N GLU A 264 38.88 -3.84 1.11
CA GLU A 264 37.89 -4.61 1.88
C GLU A 264 36.54 -3.88 1.97
N LEU A 265 36.55 -2.56 2.19
CA LEU A 265 35.34 -1.74 2.24
C LEU A 265 34.62 -1.69 0.88
N VAL A 266 35.37 -1.60 -0.23
CA VAL A 266 34.79 -1.66 -1.59
C VAL A 266 34.16 -3.03 -1.86
N ALA A 267 34.84 -4.12 -1.49
CA ALA A 267 34.30 -5.47 -1.65
C ALA A 267 33.03 -5.71 -0.81
N LEU A 268 32.96 -5.13 0.40
CA LEU A 268 31.76 -5.17 1.23
C LEU A 268 30.60 -4.41 0.58
N ILE A 269 30.86 -3.22 0.03
CA ILE A 269 29.85 -2.42 -0.70
C ILE A 269 29.32 -3.19 -1.93
N GLU A 270 30.19 -3.87 -2.69
CA GLU A 270 29.79 -4.72 -3.81
C GLU A 270 28.88 -5.87 -3.32
N SER A 271 29.28 -6.59 -2.26
CA SER A 271 28.49 -7.70 -1.71
C SER A 271 27.12 -7.26 -1.19
N LEU A 272 27.05 -6.14 -0.47
CA LEU A 272 25.77 -5.58 -0.01
C LEU A 272 24.91 -5.07 -1.17
N THR A 273 25.53 -4.56 -2.23
CA THR A 273 24.81 -4.15 -3.44
C THR A 273 24.20 -5.35 -4.16
N ASP A 274 24.91 -6.49 -4.22
CA ASP A 274 24.37 -7.72 -4.77
C ASP A 274 23.22 -8.28 -3.91
N GLN A 275 23.34 -8.21 -2.59
CA GLN A 275 22.25 -8.56 -1.67
C GLN A 275 21.05 -7.60 -1.80
N MET A 276 21.30 -6.31 -2.04
CA MET A 276 20.25 -5.32 -2.29
C MET A 276 19.55 -5.60 -3.62
N ARG A 277 20.31 -5.94 -4.69
CA ARG A 277 19.78 -6.35 -5.99
C ARG A 277 18.96 -7.62 -5.88
N LEU A 278 19.43 -8.60 -5.11
CA LEU A 278 18.71 -9.83 -4.84
C LEU A 278 17.45 -9.56 -4.02
N ALA A 279 17.53 -8.75 -2.97
CA ALA A 279 16.36 -8.34 -2.20
C ALA A 279 15.36 -7.55 -3.05
N ALA A 280 15.82 -6.77 -4.03
CA ALA A 280 14.98 -6.04 -4.96
C ALA A 280 14.34 -6.96 -6.02
N SER A 281 15.07 -7.95 -6.53
CA SER A 281 14.54 -8.96 -7.45
C SER A 281 13.58 -9.92 -6.76
N GLU A 282 13.83 -10.20 -5.48
CA GLU A 282 12.93 -10.89 -4.55
C GLU A 282 11.94 -9.92 -3.88
N LEU A 283 11.77 -8.70 -4.41
CA LEU A 283 10.72 -7.73 -4.03
C LEU A 283 10.63 -7.38 -2.53
N SER A 284 11.65 -7.71 -1.75
CA SER A 284 11.81 -7.43 -0.33
C SER A 284 12.24 -5.98 -0.13
N PHE A 285 11.36 -5.04 -0.46
CA PHE A 285 11.68 -3.61 -0.56
C PHE A 285 12.13 -2.96 0.76
N GLU A 286 11.65 -3.45 1.90
CA GLU A 286 12.12 -2.98 3.21
C GLU A 286 13.58 -3.39 3.47
N LEU A 287 13.94 -4.61 3.08
CA LEU A 287 15.30 -5.11 3.16
C LEU A 287 16.19 -4.39 2.15
N ALA A 288 15.74 -4.25 0.90
CA ALA A 288 16.48 -3.51 -0.12
C ALA A 288 16.68 -2.03 0.27
N ALA A 289 15.68 -1.38 0.89
CA ALA A 289 15.82 -0.01 1.39
C ALA A 289 16.81 0.08 2.56
N ARG A 290 16.79 -0.89 3.49
CA ARG A 290 17.77 -0.95 4.59
C ARG A 290 19.19 -1.15 4.07
N LEU A 291 19.38 -2.10 3.15
CA LEU A 291 20.66 -2.36 2.51
C LEU A 291 21.15 -1.15 1.72
N ARG A 292 20.27 -0.43 1.01
CA ARG A 292 20.58 0.84 0.32
C ARG A 292 21.11 1.89 1.29
N ASP A 293 20.46 2.06 2.44
CA ASP A 293 20.87 3.07 3.42
C ASP A 293 22.22 2.71 4.07
N GLU A 294 22.47 1.43 4.33
CA GLU A 294 23.76 0.90 4.81
C GLU A 294 24.89 1.08 3.77
N ILE A 295 24.62 0.79 2.49
CA ILE A 295 25.55 1.04 1.37
C ILE A 295 25.94 2.53 1.30
N ARG A 296 24.99 3.43 1.51
CA ARG A 296 25.26 4.88 1.50
C ARG A 296 26.17 5.33 2.62
N GLU A 297 26.00 4.77 3.82
CA GLU A 297 26.88 5.05 4.95
C GLU A 297 28.31 4.59 4.67
N LEU A 298 28.48 3.36 4.17
CA LEU A 298 29.79 2.82 3.81
C LEU A 298 30.47 3.61 2.67
N LYS A 299 29.72 4.04 1.65
CA LYS A 299 30.24 4.92 0.59
C LYS A 299 30.71 6.27 1.13
N ARG A 300 29.98 6.83 2.12
CA ARG A 300 30.37 8.10 2.77
C ARG A 300 31.65 7.93 3.58
N GLU A 301 31.79 6.82 4.30
CA GLU A 301 33.01 6.47 5.03
C GLU A 301 34.21 6.30 4.08
N LEU A 302 34.02 5.57 2.97
CA LEU A 302 35.05 5.38 1.94
C LEU A 302 35.51 6.72 1.35
N LYS A 303 34.58 7.66 1.09
CA LYS A 303 34.91 9.00 0.61
C LYS A 303 35.71 9.80 1.65
N GLY A 304 35.33 9.72 2.93
CA GLY A 304 36.09 10.32 4.02
C GLY A 304 37.51 9.77 4.13
N MET A 305 37.70 8.46 3.92
CA MET A 305 39.01 7.84 3.86
C MET A 305 39.85 8.30 2.65
N GLN A 306 39.22 8.61 1.51
CA GLN A 306 39.91 9.17 0.33
C GLN A 306 40.38 10.60 0.56
N GLU A 307 39.55 11.42 1.21
CA GLU A 307 39.87 12.83 1.54
C GLU A 307 40.95 12.94 2.62
N ALA A 308 40.99 12.03 3.60
CA ALA A 308 41.99 12.01 4.68
C ALA A 308 43.36 11.42 4.29
N GLY A 309 43.46 10.77 3.13
CA GLY A 309 44.69 10.15 2.65
C GLY A 309 45.32 10.84 1.42
N ASN A 310 44.87 12.06 1.10
CA ASN A 310 45.52 12.99 0.18
C ASN A 310 46.24 14.10 0.95
#